data_AF-A0A1F5DUT9-F1
#
_entry.id   AF-A0A1F5DUT9-F1
#
_cell.length_a   1.000
_cell.length_b   1.000
_cell.length_c   1.000
_cell.angle_alpha   90.00
_cell.angle_beta   90.00
_cell.angle_gamma   90.00
#
_symmetry.space_group_name_H-M   'P 1'
#
loop_
_entity.id
_entity.type
_entity.pdbx_description
1 polymer ?
#
loop_
_entity_poly.entity_id
_entity_poly.type
_entity_poly.pdbx_seq_one_letter_code
_entity_poly.pdbx_strand_id
1 'polypeptide(L)'
;MDDKILGYTLMAVTILVMAGYFVWAFAPWLGSSFAWLAPYAEWAYKLPVLAAGYLVLLIVIWIGYTMATTPPPIPLDEPLDVEIEEEKDEKPSHLDAEEPK
;
A
#
# COMPACT_ATOMS: atom_id res chain seq x y z
N MET A 1 5.60 4.94 -28.87
CA MET A 1 6.63 5.03 -27.82
C MET A 1 7.45 3.76 -27.95
N ASP A 2 8.76 3.88 -28.15
CA ASP A 2 9.61 2.70 -28.31
C ASP A 2 9.93 2.12 -26.92
N ASP A 3 9.52 0.88 -26.66
CA ASP A 3 9.77 0.20 -25.37
C ASP A 3 11.26 0.19 -24.99
N LYS A 4 12.13 0.19 -26.01
CA LYS A 4 13.58 0.30 -25.85
C LYS A 4 14.01 1.64 -25.24
N ILE A 5 13.40 2.74 -25.69
CA ILE A 5 13.71 4.07 -25.16
C ILE A 5 13.25 4.14 -23.70
N LEU A 6 12.07 3.61 -23.38
CA LEU A 6 11.58 3.56 -22.00
C LEU A 6 12.52 2.74 -21.09
N GLY A 7 13.00 1.59 -21.58
CA GLY A 7 13.98 0.78 -20.85
C GLY A 7 15.29 1.53 -20.58
N TYR A 8 15.86 2.17 -21.59
CA TYR A 8 17.11 2.93 -21.43
C TYR A 8 16.94 4.17 -20.55
N THR A 9 15.83 4.88 -20.65
CA THR A 9 15.57 6.05 -19.79
C THR A 9 15.45 5.64 -18.34
N LEU A 10 14.70 4.57 -18.05
CA LEU A 10 14.56 4.07 -16.68
C LEU A 10 15.92 3.63 -16.11
N MET A 11 16.72 2.88 -16.88
CA MET A 11 18.07 2.50 -16.49
C MET A 11 18.96 3.71 -16.18
N ALA A 12 19.00 4.70 -17.08
CA ALA A 12 19.81 5.89 -16.90
C ALA A 12 19.37 6.70 -15.66
N VAL A 13 18.06 6.88 -15.48
CA VAL A 13 17.50 7.57 -14.31
C VAL A 13 17.86 6.83 -13.03
N THR A 14 17.71 5.50 -12.98
CA THR A 14 18.07 4.72 -11.79
C THR A 14 19.56 4.84 -11.45
N ILE A 15 20.45 4.77 -12.45
CA ILE A 15 21.89 4.94 -12.24
C ILE A 15 22.20 6.34 -11.69
N LEU A 16 21.56 7.38 -12.25
CA LEU A 16 21.74 8.76 -11.78
C LEU A 16 21.24 8.94 -10.34
N VAL A 17 20.07 8.39 -10.01
CA VAL A 17 19.53 8.41 -8.64
C VAL A 17 20.45 7.66 -7.68
N MET A 18 20.97 6.50 -8.08
CA MET A 18 21.92 5.72 -7.27
C MET A 18 23.19 6.52 -6.99
N ALA A 19 23.78 7.13 -8.02
CA ALA A 19 24.96 7.97 -7.87
C ALA A 19 24.69 9.20 -6.99
N GLY A 20 23.55 9.87 -7.21
CA GLY A 20 23.14 11.03 -6.41
C GLY A 20 22.92 10.67 -4.94
N TYR A 21 22.26 9.53 -4.66
CA TYR A 21 22.06 9.04 -3.29
C TYR A 21 23.39 8.69 -2.62
N PHE A 22 24.30 8.02 -3.33
CA PHE A 22 25.64 7.74 -2.82
C PHE A 22 26.41 9.02 -2.46
N VAL A 23 26.41 10.00 -3.37
CA VAL A 23 27.04 11.30 -3.11
C VAL A 23 26.41 12.00 -1.92
N TRP A 24 25.08 11.97 -1.79
CA TRP A 24 24.38 12.56 -0.64
C TRP A 24 24.73 11.87 0.68
N ALA A 25 24.73 10.54 0.71
CA ALA A 25 25.00 9.74 1.90
C ALA A 25 26.46 9.78 2.36
N PHE A 26 27.40 9.99 1.44
CA PHE A 26 28.85 10.02 1.71
C PHE A 26 29.49 11.40 1.51
N ALA A 27 28.70 12.46 1.38
CA ALA A 27 29.19 13.82 1.12
C ALA A 27 30.32 14.29 2.05
N PRO A 28 30.32 14.01 3.38
CA PRO A 28 31.42 14.43 4.26
C PRO A 28 32.78 13.83 3.89
N TRP A 29 32.78 12.69 3.19
CA TRP A 29 33.98 11.93 2.82
C TRP A 29 34.47 12.23 1.39
N LEU A 30 33.67 12.91 0.56
CA LEU A 30 33.97 13.16 -0.86
C LEU A 30 34.76 14.45 -1.13
N GLY A 31 35.15 15.17 -0.07
CA GLY A 31 35.99 16.38 -0.15
C GLY A 31 35.21 17.70 -0.17
N SER A 32 35.95 18.81 -0.34
CA SER A 32 35.41 20.17 -0.17
C SER A 32 34.29 20.55 -1.14
N SER A 33 34.26 19.96 -2.34
CA SER A 33 33.20 20.18 -3.34
C SER A 33 31.81 19.76 -2.85
N PHE A 34 31.72 18.84 -1.87
CA PHE A 34 30.47 18.34 -1.32
C PHE A 34 30.25 18.74 0.15
N ALA A 35 31.10 19.60 0.71
CA ALA A 35 31.02 20.03 2.10
C ALA A 35 29.67 20.70 2.46
N TRP A 36 29.04 21.37 1.49
CA TRP A 36 27.70 21.97 1.65
C TRP A 36 26.59 20.93 1.87
N LEU A 37 26.80 19.69 1.46
CA LEU A 37 25.88 18.57 1.65
C LEU A 37 26.10 17.85 2.97
N ALA A 38 27.24 18.06 3.64
CA ALA A 38 27.61 17.35 4.87
C ALA A 38 26.56 17.45 6.00
N PRO A 39 25.91 18.61 6.26
CA PRO A 39 24.85 18.70 7.28
C PRO A 39 23.61 17.85 6.94
N TYR A 40 23.40 17.57 5.66
CA TYR A 40 22.25 16.81 5.17
C TYR A 40 22.54 15.32 4.99
N ALA A 41 23.80 14.90 5.02
CA ALA A 41 24.20 13.52 4.74
C ALA A 41 23.61 12.52 5.75
N GLU A 42 23.50 12.90 7.02
CA GLU A 42 22.87 12.05 8.05
C GLU A 42 21.40 11.73 7.74
N TRP A 43 20.70 12.63 7.05
CA TRP A 43 19.30 12.44 6.69
C TRP A 43 19.12 11.34 5.63
N ALA A 44 20.16 11.03 4.85
CA ALA A 44 20.13 9.93 3.89
C ALA A 44 19.84 8.58 4.55
N TYR A 45 20.25 8.40 5.81
CA TYR A 45 20.01 7.19 6.60
C TYR A 45 18.82 7.34 7.54
N LYS A 46 18.66 8.50 8.18
CA LYS A 46 17.54 8.73 9.12
C LYS A 46 16.19 8.60 8.41
N LEU A 47 16.06 9.15 7.20
CA LEU A 47 14.80 9.17 6.46
C LEU A 47 14.27 7.76 6.13
N PRO A 48 15.03 6.83 5.51
CA PRO A 48 14.54 5.48 5.24
C PRO A 48 14.29 4.68 6.52
N VAL A 49 15.11 4.85 7.56
CA VAL A 49 14.90 4.17 8.85
C VAL A 49 13.61 4.65 9.52
N LEU A 50 13.38 5.96 9.56
CA LEU A 50 12.14 6.53 10.07
C LEU A 50 10.94 6.07 9.24
N ALA A 51 11.02 6.15 7.90
CA ALA A 51 9.94 5.71 7.03
C ALA A 51 9.55 4.24 7.27
N ALA A 52 10.54 3.35 7.40
CA ALA A 52 10.30 1.94 7.73
C ALA A 52 9.66 1.79 9.12
N GLY A 53 10.17 2.50 10.14
CA GLY A 53 9.61 2.47 11.49
C GLY A 53 8.17 2.97 11.56
N TYR A 54 7.87 4.09 10.89
CA TYR A 54 6.52 4.65 10.83
C TYR A 54 5.56 3.75 10.06
N LEU A 55 6.01 3.05 9.02
CA LEU A 55 5.19 2.07 8.31
C LEU A 55 4.76 0.94 9.25
N VAL A 56 5.67 0.42 10.08
CA VAL A 56 5.33 -0.58 11.10
C VAL A 56 4.34 -0.02 12.13
N LEU A 57 4.58 1.19 12.63
CA LEU A 57 3.66 1.83 13.58
C LEU A 57 2.28 2.07 12.98
N LEU A 58 2.21 2.42 11.69
CA LEU A 58 0.95 2.57 10.96
C LEU A 58 0.19 1.24 10.91
N ILE A 59 0.87 0.12 10.69
CA ILE A 59 0.26 -1.21 10.75
C ILE A 59 -0.28 -1.50 12.16
N VAL A 60 0.48 -1.19 13.22
CA VAL A 60 0.02 -1.41 14.61
C VAL A 60 -1.21 -0.58 14.92
N ILE A 61 -1.23 0.70 14.54
CA ILE A 61 -2.39 1.59 14.68
C ILE A 61 -3.58 1.03 13.91
N TRP A 62 -3.36 0.55 12.68
CA TRP A 62 -4.40 -0.05 11.86
C TRP A 62 -5.02 -1.29 12.52
N ILE A 63 -4.20 -2.20 13.04
CA ILE A 63 -4.69 -3.38 13.76
C ILE A 63 -5.48 -2.96 15.00
N GLY A 64 -4.95 -2.03 15.80
CA GLY A 64 -5.64 -1.50 16.97
C GLY A 64 -7.01 -0.89 16.61
N TYR A 65 -7.08 -0.16 15.50
CA TYR A 65 -8.32 0.39 14.96
C TYR A 65 -9.32 -0.70 14.57
N THR A 66 -8.88 -1.78 13.91
CA THR A 66 -9.77 -2.90 13.55
C THR A 66 -10.32 -3.60 14.79
N MET A 67 -9.50 -3.83 15.83
CA MET A 67 -9.99 -4.46 17.07
C MET A 67 -10.95 -3.56 17.86
N ALA A 68 -10.73 -2.25 17.85
CA ALA A 68 -11.62 -1.29 18.51
C ALA A 68 -12.98 -1.16 17.83
N THR A 69 -13.05 -1.43 16.52
CA THR A 69 -14.27 -1.31 15.71
C THR A 69 -14.97 -2.64 15.44
N THR A 70 -14.36 -3.79 15.78
CA THR A 70 -15.02 -5.10 15.71
C THR A 70 -15.87 -5.34 16.98
N PRO A 71 -17.21 -5.43 16.86
CA PRO A 71 -18.05 -5.88 17.97
C PRO A 71 -17.69 -7.33 18.35
N PRO A 72 -17.81 -7.70 19.64
CA PRO A 72 -17.49 -9.04 20.11
C PRO A 72 -18.29 -10.09 19.31
N PRO A 73 -17.68 -11.22 18.95
CA PRO A 73 -18.36 -12.28 18.23
C PRO A 73 -19.57 -12.75 19.04
N ILE A 74 -20.72 -12.84 18.37
CA ILE A 74 -21.98 -13.28 18.97
C ILE A 74 -21.79 -14.71 19.52
N PRO A 75 -22.25 -15.01 20.75
CA PRO A 75 -22.14 -16.35 21.31
C PRO A 75 -22.80 -17.38 20.40
N LEU A 76 -22.10 -18.47 20.11
CA LEU A 76 -22.59 -19.59 19.29
C LEU A 76 -23.75 -20.39 19.94
N ASP A 77 -24.20 -19.98 21.13
CA ASP A 77 -25.29 -20.58 21.88
C ASP A 77 -26.67 -20.01 21.48
N GLU A 78 -26.71 -18.89 20.76
CA GLU A 78 -27.91 -18.42 20.08
C GLU A 78 -28.03 -19.19 18.74
N PRO A 79 -29.11 -19.96 18.52
CA PRO A 79 -29.36 -20.56 17.22
C PRO A 79 -29.35 -19.45 16.16
N LEU A 80 -28.78 -19.75 15.00
CA LEU A 80 -28.83 -18.91 13.81
C LEU A 80 -30.29 -18.72 13.38
N ASP A 81 -31.02 -17.86 14.08
CA ASP A 81 -32.25 -17.22 13.63
C ASP A 81 -31.81 -16.11 12.67
N VAL A 82 -31.11 -16.52 11.60
CA VAL A 82 -30.90 -15.64 10.45
C VAL A 82 -32.30 -15.38 9.92
N GLU A 83 -32.71 -14.14 10.06
CA GLU A 83 -33.80 -13.47 9.36
C GLU A 83 -33.66 -13.73 7.84
N ILE A 84 -33.95 -14.94 7.38
CA ILE A 84 -34.30 -15.25 5.99
C ILE A 84 -35.81 -15.05 5.91
N GLU A 85 -36.28 -13.82 6.11
CA GLU A 85 -37.71 -13.52 5.93
C GLU A 85 -38.01 -12.29 5.10
N GLU A 86 -37.01 -11.47 4.73
CA GLU A 86 -37.27 -10.28 3.91
C GLU A 86 -36.41 -10.20 2.65
N GLU A 87 -36.69 -11.08 1.68
CA GLU A 87 -36.62 -10.71 0.25
C GLU A 87 -37.36 -11.76 -0.61
N LYS A 88 -38.66 -11.91 -0.38
CA LYS A 88 -39.55 -12.62 -1.30
C LYS A 88 -40.80 -11.80 -1.59
N ASP A 89 -40.61 -10.58 -2.10
CA ASP A 89 -41.64 -9.94 -2.92
C ASP A 89 -41.04 -8.74 -3.67
N GLU A 90 -40.73 -8.94 -4.96
CA GLU A 90 -41.16 -8.04 -6.05
C GLU A 90 -40.85 -8.68 -7.43
N LYS A 91 -41.92 -8.79 -8.24
CA LYS A 91 -42.07 -9.42 -9.57
C LYS A 91 -41.33 -8.67 -10.71
N PRO A 92 -41.51 -9.00 -12.02
CA PRO A 92 -41.66 -10.28 -12.75
C PRO A 92 -40.67 -10.37 -13.95
N SER A 93 -40.39 -11.57 -14.47
CA SER A 93 -39.97 -11.69 -15.87
C SER A 93 -40.76 -12.80 -16.58
N HIS A 94 -41.80 -12.34 -17.26
CA HIS A 94 -42.43 -13.04 -18.36
C HIS A 94 -41.43 -13.00 -19.52
N LEU A 95 -40.81 -14.14 -19.84
CA LEU A 95 -40.21 -14.37 -21.15
C LEU A 95 -40.66 -15.76 -21.59
N ASP A 96 -41.55 -15.69 -22.57
CA ASP A 96 -42.02 -16.76 -23.44
C ASP A 96 -40.89 -17.61 -24.04
N ALA A 97 -41.35 -18.72 -24.64
CA ALA A 97 -40.61 -19.70 -25.45
C ALA A 97 -39.95 -20.82 -24.63
N GLU A 98 -40.19 -22.10 -24.86
CA GLU A 98 -40.94 -22.78 -25.92
C GLU A 98 -41.14 -24.24 -25.44
N GLU A 99 -42.40 -24.67 -25.58
CA GLU A 99 -42.97 -26.00 -25.84
C GLU A 99 -42.22 -27.37 -25.75
N PRO A 100 -43.01 -28.47 -25.65
CA PRO A 100 -42.66 -29.73 -25.01
C PRO A 100 -42.30 -30.87 -26.00
N LYS A 101 -41.59 -31.89 -25.51
CA LYS A 101 -42.01 -33.32 -25.50
C LYS A 101 -40.99 -34.22 -24.84
#